data_AF-B0MVP2-F1
#
_entry.id   AF-B0MVP2-F1
#
_cell.length_a   1.000
_cell.length_b   1.000
_cell.length_c   1.000
_cell.angle_alpha   90.00
_cell.angle_beta   90.00
_cell.angle_gamma   90.00
#
_symmetry.space_group_name_H-M   'P 1'
#
loop_
_entity.id
_entity.type
_entity.pdbx_description
1 polymer ?
#
loop_
_entity_poly.entity_id
_entity_poly.type
_entity_poly.pdbx_seq_one_letter_code
_entity_poly.pdbx_strand_id
1 'polypeptide(L)'
;MNAFAFKVIDAINREGIGNEAWGLVEEVDDTVAYFGTREEIELKGQWAYVYADKNDFFGYIDKVEPTRVLHVEDCQLLLYKLD
;
A
#
# COMPACT_ATOMS: atom_id res chain seq x y z
N MET A 1 3.09 -11.05 15.52
CA MET A 1 3.21 -10.18 14.34
C MET A 1 3.39 -11.08 13.13
N ASN A 2 2.55 -10.93 12.11
CA ASN A 2 2.61 -11.74 10.88
C ASN A 2 3.99 -11.53 10.22
N ALA A 3 4.67 -12.62 9.84
CA ALA A 3 6.00 -12.54 9.22
C ALA A 3 5.98 -11.73 7.91
N PHE A 4 4.85 -11.78 7.20
CA PHE A 4 4.63 -10.95 6.01
C PHE A 4 4.54 -9.47 6.36
N ALA A 5 3.75 -9.11 7.37
CA ALA A 5 3.62 -7.73 7.83
C ALA A 5 4.98 -7.14 8.24
N PHE A 6 5.81 -7.92 8.95
CA PHE A 6 7.18 -7.47 9.26
C PHE A 6 8.01 -7.24 7.99
N LYS A 7 7.95 -8.14 7.00
CA LYS A 7 8.69 -8.00 5.74
C LYS A 7 8.27 -6.77 4.95
N VAL A 8 6.97 -6.47 4.89
CA VAL A 8 6.43 -5.28 4.22
C VAL A 8 6.97 -4.02 4.90
N ILE A 9 6.83 -3.93 6.22
CA ILE A 9 7.26 -2.75 6.98
C ILE A 9 8.78 -2.59 6.98
N ASP A 10 9.55 -3.67 7.02
CA ASP A 10 11.00 -3.63 6.84
C ASP A 10 11.37 -3.10 5.44
N ALA A 11 10.73 -3.60 4.38
CA ALA A 11 10.99 -3.13 3.02
C ALA A 11 10.70 -1.63 2.85
N ILE A 12 9.56 -1.15 3.36
CA ILE A 12 9.18 0.27 3.34
C ILE A 12 10.20 1.12 4.10
N ASN A 13 10.57 0.71 5.32
CA ASN A 13 11.56 1.45 6.13
C ASN A 13 12.95 1.47 5.47
N ARG A 14 13.34 0.40 4.77
CA ARG A 14 14.61 0.33 4.05
C ARG A 14 14.62 1.17 2.77
N GLU A 15 13.46 1.37 2.17
CA GLU A 15 13.29 2.29 1.05
C GLU A 15 13.50 3.74 1.51
N GLY A 16 13.14 4.05 2.75
CA GLY A 16 13.31 5.38 3.34
C GLY A 16 12.24 6.38 2.87
N ILE A 17 11.08 5.89 2.42
CA ILE A 17 9.94 6.73 2.03
C ILE A 17 9.23 7.28 3.28
N GLY A 18 8.83 8.54 3.22
CA GLY A 18 8.14 9.22 4.32
C GLY A 18 6.63 8.96 4.32
N ASN A 19 5.96 9.47 5.36
CA ASN A 19 4.50 9.32 5.55
C ASN A 19 3.67 10.01 4.46
N GLU A 20 4.29 10.82 3.60
CA GLU A 20 3.70 11.37 2.39
C GLU A 20 3.40 10.29 1.33
N ALA A 21 4.14 9.18 1.35
CA ALA A 21 4.07 8.15 0.31
C ALA A 21 3.55 6.80 0.82
N TRP A 22 3.42 6.60 2.13
CA TRP A 22 2.86 5.36 2.68
C TRP A 22 2.16 5.56 4.02
N GLY A 23 1.33 4.58 4.39
CA GLY A 23 0.71 4.54 5.71
C GLY A 23 0.04 3.21 6.02
N LEU A 24 -0.65 3.20 7.16
CA LEU A 24 -1.42 2.06 7.66
C LEU A 24 -2.89 2.45 7.77
N VAL A 25 -3.76 1.54 7.40
CA VAL A 25 -5.21 1.70 7.53
C VAL A 25 -5.84 0.40 8.04
N GLU A 26 -6.96 0.52 8.72
CA GLU A 26 -7.77 -0.60 9.19
C GLU A 26 -9.23 -0.32 8.86
N GLU A 27 -9.93 -1.34 8.33
CA GLU A 27 -11.36 -1.29 8.00
C GLU A 27 -11.76 -0.09 7.11
N VAL A 28 -11.45 -0.16 5.81
CA VAL A 28 -11.90 0.83 4.82
C VAL A 28 -13.13 0.30 4.09
N ASP A 29 -14.28 0.93 4.31
CA ASP A 29 -15.53 0.56 3.63
C ASP A 29 -15.53 0.89 2.13
N ASP A 30 -14.92 2.03 1.76
CA ASP A 30 -14.87 2.53 0.39
C ASP A 30 -13.51 3.19 0.09
N THR A 31 -12.73 2.54 -0.78
CA THR A 31 -11.44 3.06 -1.24
C THR A 31 -11.54 4.31 -2.12
N VAL A 32 -12.67 4.55 -2.81
CA VAL A 32 -12.89 5.77 -3.59
C VAL A 32 -13.03 6.95 -2.64
N ALA A 33 -13.88 6.84 -1.61
CA ALA A 33 -14.08 7.90 -0.64
C ALA A 33 -12.82 8.17 0.20
N TYR A 34 -12.05 7.13 0.53
CA TYR A 34 -10.87 7.26 1.40
C TYR A 34 -9.61 7.67 0.64
N PHE A 35 -9.28 6.97 -0.46
CA PHE A 35 -8.02 7.16 -1.21
C PHE A 35 -8.21 7.92 -2.52
N GLY A 36 -9.45 8.10 -3.00
CA GLY A 36 -9.70 8.63 -4.34
C GLY A 36 -9.39 7.63 -5.45
N THR A 37 -9.46 6.32 -5.16
CA THR A 37 -9.22 5.29 -6.18
C THR A 37 -10.29 5.32 -7.27
N ARG A 38 -9.95 4.77 -8.45
CA ARG A 38 -10.94 4.56 -9.52
C ARG A 38 -11.81 3.33 -9.25
N GLU A 39 -11.26 2.36 -8.54
CA GLU A 39 -11.93 1.15 -8.11
C GLU A 39 -12.59 1.33 -6.75
N GLU A 40 -13.87 0.97 -6.63
CA GLU A 40 -14.63 0.94 -5.38
C GLU A 40 -14.53 -0.47 -4.77
N ILE A 41 -13.70 -0.61 -3.74
CA ILE A 41 -13.55 -1.85 -2.99
C ILE A 41 -13.52 -1.60 -1.49
N GLU A 42 -13.93 -2.63 -0.75
CA GLU A 42 -13.86 -2.67 0.71
C GLU A 42 -12.56 -3.39 1.15
N LEU A 43 -11.81 -2.78 2.06
CA LEU A 43 -10.60 -3.33 2.66
C LEU A 43 -10.84 -3.69 4.14
N LYS A 44 -11.14 -4.97 4.38
CA LYS A 44 -11.26 -5.52 5.75
C LYS A 44 -9.91 -5.92 6.33
N GLY A 45 -9.75 -5.71 7.62
CA GLY A 45 -8.53 -5.96 8.39
C GLY A 45 -7.52 -4.83 8.27
N GLN A 46 -6.27 -5.14 8.62
CA GLN A 46 -5.17 -4.20 8.62
C GLN A 46 -4.40 -4.23 7.29
N TRP A 47 -4.13 -3.04 6.73
CA TRP A 47 -3.46 -2.87 5.46
C TRP A 47 -2.35 -1.82 5.56
N ALA A 48 -1.24 -2.07 4.86
CA ALA A 48 -0.29 -1.01 4.49
C ALA A 48 -0.59 -0.57 3.06
N TYR A 49 -0.54 0.73 2.82
CA TYR A 49 -0.64 1.31 1.49
C TYR A 49 0.62 2.09 1.15
N VAL A 50 1.03 2.03 -0.12
CA VAL A 50 2.14 2.82 -0.68
C VAL A 50 1.67 3.46 -1.97
N TYR A 51 1.82 4.78 -2.08
CA TYR A 51 1.64 5.51 -3.34
C TYR A 51 2.91 5.38 -4.18
N ALA A 52 2.75 4.91 -5.41
CA ALA A 52 3.82 4.64 -6.35
C ALA A 52 3.47 5.26 -7.71
N ASP A 53 4.36 6.08 -8.27
CA ASP A 53 4.21 6.49 -9.66
C ASP A 53 4.55 5.32 -10.60
N LYS A 54 4.00 5.34 -11.83
CA LYS A 54 4.29 4.31 -12.85
C LYS A 54 5.77 4.14 -13.19
N ASN A 55 6.60 5.15 -12.90
CA ASN A 55 8.03 5.14 -13.17
C ASN A 55 8.87 5.04 -11.89
N ASP A 56 8.23 4.92 -10.71
CA ASP A 56 8.97 4.71 -9.48
C ASP A 56 9.59 3.32 -9.48
N PHE A 57 10.81 3.26 -8.96
CA PHE A 57 11.53 2.02 -8.74
C PHE A 57 11.85 1.94 -7.26
N PHE A 58 11.31 0.92 -6.60
CA PHE A 58 11.56 0.69 -5.18
C PHE A 58 12.47 -0.51 -5.00
N GLY A 59 13.71 -0.26 -4.58
CA GLY A 59 14.75 -1.29 -4.49
C GLY A 59 14.43 -2.42 -3.50
N TYR A 60 13.53 -2.16 -2.53
CA TYR A 60 13.10 -3.10 -1.50
C TYR A 60 11.62 -3.42 -1.59
N ILE A 61 10.75 -2.43 -1.82
CA ILE A 61 9.30 -2.65 -1.87
C ILE A 61 8.91 -3.55 -3.06
N ASP A 62 9.54 -3.39 -4.23
CA ASP A 62 9.25 -4.20 -5.43
C ASP A 62 9.59 -5.70 -5.25
N LYS A 63 10.36 -6.04 -4.21
CA LYS A 63 10.67 -7.43 -3.83
C LYS A 63 9.57 -8.08 -2.99
N VAL A 64 8.54 -7.32 -2.65
CA VAL A 64 7.36 -7.77 -1.90
C VAL A 64 6.15 -7.61 -2.81
N GLU A 65 5.53 -8.74 -3.15
CA GLU A 65 4.34 -8.72 -4.00
C GLU A 65 3.17 -8.03 -3.26
N PRO A 66 2.59 -6.96 -3.83
CA PRO A 66 1.42 -6.33 -3.25
C PRO A 66 0.23 -7.29 -3.31
N THR A 67 -0.57 -7.29 -2.25
CA THR A 67 -1.81 -8.08 -2.22
C THR A 67 -2.80 -7.56 -3.26
N ARG A 68 -2.85 -6.25 -3.45
CA ARG A 68 -3.66 -5.58 -4.46
C ARG A 68 -2.96 -4.31 -4.96
N VAL A 69 -3.33 -3.91 -6.17
CA VAL A 69 -2.92 -2.63 -6.75
C VAL A 69 -4.18 -1.93 -7.23
N LEU A 70 -4.42 -0.71 -6.74
CA LEU A 70 -5.50 0.17 -7.20
C LEU A 70 -4.90 1.38 -7.92
N HIS A 71 -5.74 2.14 -8.61
CA HIS A 71 -5.31 3.32 -9.35
C HIS A 71 -5.91 4.58 -8.73
N VAL A 72 -5.06 5.51 -8.35
CA VAL A 72 -5.44 6.83 -7.83
C VAL A 72 -4.91 7.86 -8.81
N GLU A 73 -5.80 8.54 -9.51
CA GLU A 73 -5.43 9.48 -10.60
C GLU A 73 -4.42 8.87 -11.59
N ASP A 74 -3.17 9.33 -11.58
CA ASP A 74 -2.06 8.85 -12.42
C ASP A 74 -1.05 7.96 -11.66
N CYS A 75 -1.26 7.76 -10.35
CA CYS A 75 -0.46 6.93 -9.48
C CYS A 75 -1.09 5.54 -9.27
N GLN A 76 -0.28 4.62 -8.77
CA GLN A 76 -0.70 3.30 -8.30
C GLN A 76 -0.68 3.29 -6.77
N LEU A 77 -1.70 2.67 -6.19
CA LEU A 77 -1.79 2.42 -4.75
C LEU A 77 -1.49 0.94 -4.52
N LEU A 78 -0.30 0.65 -4.03
CA LEU A 78 0.13 -0.70 -3.66
C LEU A 78 -0.42 -1.02 -2.27
N LEU A 79 -1.24 -2.07 -2.17
CA LEU A 79 -1.91 -2.48 -0.95
C LEU A 79 -1.37 -3.82 -0.47
N TYR A 80 -0.97 -3.88 0.80
CA TYR A 80 -0.44 -5.07 1.45
C TYR A 80 -1.31 -5.42 2.65
N LYS A 81 -1.93 -6.61 2.63
CA LYS A 81 -2.70 -7.09 3.77
C LYS A 81 -1.77 -7.58 4.87
N LEU A 82 -1.95 -7.07 6.08
CA LEU A 82 -1.07 -7.32 7.23
C LEU A 82 -1.63 -8.33 8.23
N ASP A 83 -2.94 -8.57 8.18
CA ASP A 83 -3.65 -9.59 8.98
C ASP A 83 -3.29 -11.01 8.51
#